data_AF-A0A528EX52-F1
#
_entry.id   AF-A0A528EX52-F1
#
_cell.length_a   1.000
_cell.length_b   1.000
_cell.length_c   1.000
_cell.angle_alpha   90.00
_cell.angle_beta   90.00
_cell.angle_gamma   90.00
#
_symmetry.space_group_name_H-M   'P 1'
#
loop_
_entity.id
_entity.type
_entity.pdbx_description
1 polymer ?
#
loop_
_entity_poly.entity_id
_entity_poly.type
_entity_poly.pdbx_seq_one_letter_code
_entity_poly.pdbx_strand_id
1 'polypeptide(L)'
;MAIFAIGNRSGQLFKDNPLGDKQMSESSEERDEELRWRLEVLKAQLDSGKIYIAEHIAEDLKRSMSAVRYGPDGKIDLSTVDGRVRSLSLATAFFHQREETKKSVSLIDISRTYFEFVEKNFGFLAKQAEEKGYDAANFATAIADIPSAVEELSVSGSRFVEALGEFWDTVGDSSHYHLQDLTASKAVFGGDLFPSYQTNIASSVGLYMDTIVLSDPFWNSRHIFEHGSARQKAFYIAKHAVNVLKYRDLAIEDMAKPIVVFSPFRSSVDEDEENFLKSITTADGL
;
A
#
# COMPACT_ATOMS: atom_id res chain seq x y z
N MET A 1 -3.22 -6.06 -34.41
CA MET A 1 -3.61 -7.37 -34.97
C MET A 1 -2.85 -8.45 -34.22
N ALA A 2 -3.47 -9.02 -33.18
CA ALA A 2 -3.16 -10.30 -32.57
C ALA A 2 -4.44 -10.69 -31.83
N ILE A 3 -5.10 -11.74 -32.34
CA ILE A 3 -6.41 -12.23 -31.93
C ILE A 3 -6.17 -13.28 -30.85
N PHE A 4 -6.78 -13.15 -29.68
CA PHE A 4 -7.06 -14.29 -28.82
C PHE A 4 -8.56 -14.35 -28.57
N ALA A 5 -9.16 -15.40 -29.11
CA ALA A 5 -10.56 -15.74 -28.97
C ALA A 5 -10.81 -16.37 -27.60
N ILE A 6 -11.82 -15.90 -26.87
CA ILE A 6 -12.42 -16.65 -25.78
C ILE A 6 -13.92 -16.71 -26.06
N GLY A 7 -14.39 -17.95 -26.21
CA GLY A 7 -15.73 -18.29 -26.65
C GLY A 7 -16.82 -17.97 -25.65
N ASN A 8 -17.96 -17.62 -26.21
CA ASN A 8 -19.22 -17.38 -25.55
C ASN A 8 -19.80 -18.69 -24.98
N ARG A 9 -20.09 -18.74 -23.68
CA ARG A 9 -21.09 -19.65 -23.09
C ARG A 9 -21.88 -18.90 -22.03
N SER A 10 -23.02 -18.41 -22.44
CA SER A 10 -24.13 -18.04 -21.57
C SER A 10 -24.86 -19.29 -21.08
N GLY A 11 -25.27 -19.29 -19.80
CA GLY A 11 -26.34 -20.14 -19.28
C GLY A 11 -26.00 -21.02 -18.09
N GLN A 12 -26.62 -20.70 -16.96
CA GLN A 12 -26.85 -21.53 -15.77
C GLN A 12 -25.65 -21.83 -14.85
N LEU A 13 -25.59 -21.13 -13.71
CA LEU A 13 -25.75 -21.73 -12.37
C LEU A 13 -25.51 -20.65 -11.31
N PHE A 14 -26.60 -20.12 -10.75
CA PHE A 14 -26.61 -19.59 -9.40
C PHE A 14 -26.41 -20.77 -8.45
N LYS A 15 -25.18 -20.95 -7.96
CA LYS A 15 -24.81 -21.60 -6.70
C LYS A 15 -23.28 -21.58 -6.60
N ASP A 16 -22.82 -21.38 -5.39
CA ASP A 16 -21.42 -21.42 -4.96
C ASP A 16 -20.68 -20.09 -5.14
N ASN A 17 -20.87 -19.23 -4.13
CA ASN A 17 -20.00 -18.11 -3.82
C ASN A 17 -18.71 -18.67 -3.18
N PRO A 18 -17.55 -18.69 -3.87
CA PRO A 18 -16.33 -19.29 -3.32
C PRO A 18 -15.48 -18.27 -2.54
N LEU A 19 -16.04 -17.09 -2.24
CA LEU A 19 -15.31 -16.00 -1.56
C LEU A 19 -15.61 -15.92 -0.06
N GLY A 20 -16.36 -16.89 0.50
CA GLY A 20 -16.67 -16.97 1.93
C GLY A 20 -15.75 -17.88 2.77
N ASP A 21 -14.77 -18.54 2.16
CA ASP A 21 -14.01 -19.64 2.80
C ASP A 21 -12.48 -19.47 2.79
N LYS A 22 -11.96 -18.30 2.38
CA LYS A 22 -10.51 -18.07 2.28
C LYS A 22 -9.81 -17.70 3.61
N GLN A 23 -10.55 -17.54 4.70
CA GLN A 23 -10.02 -17.32 6.05
C GLN A 23 -10.47 -18.45 7.00
N MET A 24 -10.22 -19.72 6.68
CA MET A 24 -10.23 -20.80 7.68
C MET A 24 -9.63 -22.12 7.16
N SER A 25 -8.30 -22.19 7.10
CA SER A 25 -7.48 -23.33 7.57
C SER A 25 -6.04 -23.21 7.07
N GLU A 26 -5.24 -22.33 7.69
CA GLU A 26 -3.80 -22.58 7.69
C GLU A 26 -3.56 -23.94 8.34
N SER A 27 -2.91 -24.83 7.61
CA SER A 27 -2.61 -26.17 8.10
C SER A 27 -1.79 -26.06 9.39
N SER A 28 -1.92 -27.03 10.31
CA SER A 28 -1.10 -27.03 11.53
C SER A 28 0.39 -27.04 11.21
N GLU A 29 0.77 -27.57 10.05
CA GLU A 29 2.15 -27.64 9.58
C GLU A 29 2.69 -26.26 9.16
N GLU A 30 1.90 -25.46 8.44
CA GLU A 30 2.30 -24.10 8.04
C GLU A 30 2.54 -23.19 9.25
N ARG A 31 1.65 -23.27 10.26
CA ARG A 31 1.80 -22.50 11.50
C ARG A 31 3.03 -22.92 12.31
N ASP A 32 3.35 -24.22 12.29
CA ASP A 32 4.52 -24.76 12.97
C ASP A 32 5.83 -24.37 12.26
N GLU A 33 5.86 -24.40 10.92
CA GLU A 33 7.00 -23.95 10.13
C GLU A 33 7.24 -22.44 10.29
N GLU A 34 6.17 -21.64 10.26
CA GLU A 34 6.27 -20.20 10.49
C GLU A 34 6.88 -19.90 11.86
N LEU A 35 6.42 -20.60 12.90
CA LEU A 35 6.99 -20.43 14.24
C LEU A 35 8.47 -20.84 14.29
N ARG A 36 8.86 -21.93 13.64
CA ARG A 36 10.27 -22.36 13.57
C ARG A 36 11.13 -21.30 12.88
N TRP A 37 10.67 -20.73 11.76
CA TRP A 37 11.34 -19.62 11.09
C TRP A 37 11.52 -18.40 12.02
N ARG A 38 10.46 -17.97 12.73
CA ARG A 38 10.55 -16.84 13.69
C ARG A 38 11.60 -17.08 14.77
N LEU A 39 11.70 -18.33 15.26
CA LEU A 39 12.68 -18.71 16.28
C LEU A 39 14.11 -18.71 15.74
N GLU A 40 14.32 -19.09 14.48
CA GLU A 40 15.61 -18.98 13.81
C GLU A 40 16.04 -17.53 13.62
N VAL A 41 15.11 -16.65 13.22
CA VAL A 41 15.34 -15.20 13.14
C VAL A 41 15.73 -14.64 14.51
N LEU A 42 15.02 -15.02 15.57
CA LEU A 42 15.35 -14.61 16.94
C LEU A 42 16.78 -15.00 17.31
N LYS A 43 17.16 -16.25 17.05
CA LYS A 43 18.51 -16.75 17.32
C LYS A 43 19.57 -15.94 16.57
N ALA A 44 19.40 -15.73 15.27
CA ALA A 44 20.35 -14.98 14.46
C ALA A 44 20.50 -13.52 14.93
N GLN A 45 19.39 -12.87 15.32
CA GLN A 45 19.41 -11.48 15.79
C GLN A 45 20.06 -11.36 17.17
N LEU A 46 19.84 -12.31 18.08
CA LEU A 46 20.56 -12.41 19.36
C LEU A 46 22.07 -12.61 19.15
N ASP A 47 22.46 -13.56 18.29
CA ASP A 47 23.87 -13.86 18.01
C ASP A 47 24.59 -12.65 17.37
N SER A 48 23.86 -11.83 16.61
CA SER A 48 24.39 -10.59 16.02
C SER A 48 24.48 -9.40 17.01
N GLY A 49 23.96 -9.54 18.23
CA GLY A 49 23.96 -8.49 19.26
C GLY A 49 22.97 -7.35 19.01
N LYS A 50 22.00 -7.51 18.10
CA LYS A 50 21.00 -6.47 17.76
C LYS A 50 19.86 -6.34 18.76
N ILE A 51 19.67 -7.33 19.63
CA ILE A 51 18.61 -7.33 20.65
C ILE A 51 19.21 -6.95 21.99
N TYR A 52 18.74 -5.82 22.54
CA TYR A 52 19.04 -5.43 23.91
C TYR A 52 17.96 -5.96 24.86
N ILE A 53 18.39 -6.69 25.90
CA ILE A 53 17.50 -7.26 26.91
C ILE A 53 17.75 -6.51 28.22
N ALA A 54 16.69 -5.97 28.83
CA ALA A 54 16.80 -5.27 30.10
C ALA A 54 17.22 -6.24 31.23
N GLU A 55 18.11 -5.79 32.12
CA GLU A 55 18.75 -6.64 33.14
C GLU A 55 17.72 -7.40 34.00
N HIS A 56 16.62 -6.75 34.39
CA HIS A 56 15.60 -7.33 35.25
C HIS A 56 14.80 -8.48 34.62
N ILE A 57 14.85 -8.67 33.30
CA ILE A 57 14.23 -9.81 32.59
C ILE A 57 15.24 -10.78 31.97
N ALA A 58 16.53 -10.43 32.01
CA ALA A 58 17.58 -11.16 31.27
C ALA A 58 17.75 -12.60 31.75
N GLU A 59 17.81 -12.84 33.07
CA GLU A 59 17.99 -14.19 33.63
C GLU A 59 16.82 -15.13 33.31
N ASP A 60 15.61 -14.59 33.41
CA ASP A 60 14.37 -15.30 33.13
C ASP A 60 14.26 -15.68 31.66
N LEU A 61 14.57 -14.75 30.75
CA LEU A 61 14.61 -15.01 29.32
C LEU A 61 15.73 -15.97 28.93
N LYS A 62 16.92 -15.84 29.54
CA LYS A 62 18.06 -16.75 29.31
C LYS A 62 17.71 -18.18 29.69
N ARG A 63 16.96 -18.38 30.78
CA ARG A 63 16.46 -19.70 31.19
C ARG A 63 15.52 -20.27 30.13
N SER A 64 14.54 -19.48 29.67
CA SER A 64 13.59 -19.89 28.63
C SER A 64 14.29 -20.22 27.31
N MET A 65 15.24 -19.40 26.86
CA MET A 65 16.05 -19.65 25.66
C MET A 65 16.91 -20.91 25.81
N SER A 66 17.49 -21.14 26.99
CA SER A 66 18.30 -22.33 27.28
C SER A 66 17.48 -23.61 27.38
N ALA A 67 16.15 -23.54 27.41
CA ALA A 67 15.26 -24.71 27.40
C ALA A 67 14.92 -25.19 25.98
N VAL A 68 15.09 -24.34 24.96
CA VAL A 68 14.80 -24.67 23.55
C VAL A 68 15.70 -25.82 23.07
N ARG A 69 15.11 -26.85 22.47
CA ARG A 69 15.82 -28.04 21.93
C ARG A 69 15.53 -28.24 20.45
N TYR A 70 16.37 -29.05 19.82
CA TYR A 70 16.16 -29.54 18.46
C TYR A 70 15.63 -30.97 18.52
N GLY A 71 14.65 -31.27 17.66
CA GLY A 71 14.10 -32.59 17.46
C GLY A 71 15.03 -33.50 16.65
N PRO A 72 14.64 -34.78 16.47
CA PRO A 72 15.41 -35.74 15.66
C PRO A 72 15.44 -35.40 14.17
N ASP A 73 14.54 -34.53 13.71
CA ASP A 73 14.48 -33.97 12.36
C ASP A 73 15.47 -32.81 12.13
N GLY A 74 16.22 -32.42 13.17
CA GLY A 74 17.15 -31.28 13.12
C GLY A 74 16.48 -29.92 13.18
N LYS A 75 15.16 -29.86 13.35
CA LYS A 75 14.39 -28.61 13.49
C LYS A 75 14.07 -28.33 14.97
N ILE A 76 13.65 -27.11 15.30
CA ILE A 76 13.35 -26.73 16.69
C ILE A 76 12.11 -27.49 17.21
N ASP A 77 12.23 -28.15 18.35
CA ASP A 77 11.11 -28.81 19.03
C ASP A 77 10.20 -27.77 19.70
N LEU A 78 9.05 -27.50 19.08
CA LEU A 78 8.09 -26.49 19.51
C LEU A 78 7.50 -26.75 20.90
N SER A 79 7.51 -27.99 21.40
CA SER A 79 7.04 -28.33 22.74
C SER A 79 7.96 -27.80 23.85
N THR A 80 9.21 -27.47 23.51
CA THR A 80 10.22 -26.93 24.43
C THR A 80 10.25 -25.40 24.47
N VAL A 81 9.43 -24.75 23.64
CA VAL A 81 9.42 -23.29 23.47
C VAL A 81 8.25 -22.69 24.26
N ASP A 82 8.58 -21.96 25.32
CA ASP A 82 7.58 -21.29 26.16
C ASP A 82 6.99 -20.02 25.51
N GLY A 83 5.97 -19.44 26.15
CA GLY A 83 5.29 -18.25 25.67
C GLY A 83 6.20 -17.02 25.56
N ARG A 84 7.22 -16.88 26.41
CA ARG A 84 8.13 -15.73 26.38
C ARG A 84 8.98 -15.74 25.12
N VAL A 85 9.54 -16.91 24.79
CA VAL A 85 10.35 -17.08 23.56
C VAL A 85 9.49 -16.90 22.32
N ARG A 86 8.25 -17.41 22.32
CA ARG A 86 7.29 -17.23 21.22
C ARG A 86 6.92 -15.76 21.00
N SER A 87 6.64 -15.01 22.06
CA SER A 87 6.33 -13.58 21.96
C SER A 87 7.53 -12.77 21.48
N LEU A 88 8.72 -13.07 21.99
CA LEU A 88 9.94 -12.39 21.55
C LEU A 88 10.30 -12.71 20.10
N SER A 89 10.12 -13.96 19.67
CA SER A 89 10.37 -14.35 18.28
C SER A 89 9.40 -13.69 17.32
N LEU A 90 8.13 -13.54 17.70
CA LEU A 90 7.14 -12.77 16.94
C LEU A 90 7.58 -11.32 16.76
N ALA A 91 7.93 -10.62 17.84
CA ALA A 91 8.37 -9.23 17.78
C ALA A 91 9.65 -9.08 16.93
N THR A 92 10.62 -9.99 17.10
CA THR A 92 11.87 -9.95 16.35
C THR A 92 11.63 -10.21 14.86
N ALA A 93 10.80 -11.20 14.52
CA ALA A 93 10.44 -11.49 13.15
C ALA A 93 9.73 -10.31 12.49
N PHE A 94 8.83 -9.61 13.20
CA PHE A 94 8.18 -8.40 12.70
C PHE A 94 9.21 -7.32 12.32
N PHE A 95 10.15 -7.00 13.22
CA PHE A 95 11.19 -6.00 12.92
C PHE A 95 12.13 -6.47 11.80
N HIS A 96 12.49 -7.75 11.77
CA HIS A 96 13.31 -8.30 10.69
C HIS A 96 12.61 -8.19 9.34
N GLN A 97 11.34 -8.61 9.26
CA GLN A 97 10.54 -8.53 8.05
C GLN A 97 10.40 -7.08 7.58
N ARG A 98 10.13 -6.15 8.50
CA ARG A 98 10.08 -4.72 8.20
C ARG A 98 11.38 -4.22 7.55
N GLU A 99 12.54 -4.60 8.07
CA GLU A 99 13.84 -4.23 7.50
C GLU A 99 14.06 -4.83 6.11
N GLU A 100 13.72 -6.11 5.91
CA GLU A 100 13.84 -6.75 4.60
C GLU A 100 12.88 -6.13 3.57
N THR A 101 11.64 -5.82 3.97
CA THR A 101 10.66 -5.12 3.12
C THR A 101 11.13 -3.71 2.73
N LYS A 102 11.84 -2.98 3.59
CA LYS A 102 12.46 -1.69 3.22
C LYS A 102 13.64 -1.85 2.26
N LYS A 103 14.41 -2.93 2.37
CA LYS A 103 15.56 -3.20 1.50
C LYS A 103 15.17 -3.67 0.10
N SER A 104 13.99 -4.28 -0.05
CA SER A 104 13.53 -4.80 -1.34
C SER A 104 13.29 -3.69 -2.37
N VAL A 105 12.86 -2.50 -1.92
CA VAL A 105 12.63 -1.34 -2.78
C VAL A 105 12.83 -0.03 -2.01
N SER A 106 13.52 0.93 -2.63
CA SER A 106 13.76 2.25 -2.03
C SER A 106 12.57 3.19 -2.23
N LEU A 107 12.42 4.20 -1.37
CA LEU A 107 11.34 5.19 -1.49
C LEU A 107 11.42 6.01 -2.79
N ILE A 108 12.63 6.26 -3.30
CA ILE A 108 12.86 6.95 -4.56
C ILE A 108 12.46 6.08 -5.76
N ASP A 109 12.74 4.78 -5.73
CA ASP A 109 12.33 3.85 -6.78
C ASP A 109 10.81 3.67 -6.83
N ILE A 110 10.15 3.63 -5.66
CA ILE A 110 8.67 3.66 -5.58
C ILE A 110 8.14 4.93 -6.25
N SER A 111 8.69 6.09 -5.91
CA SER A 111 8.24 7.39 -6.44
C SER A 111 8.46 7.48 -7.95
N ARG A 112 9.64 7.11 -8.46
CA ARG A 112 9.94 7.06 -9.90
C ARG A 112 9.00 6.12 -10.63
N THR A 113 8.79 4.91 -10.11
CA THR A 113 7.89 3.92 -10.73
C THR A 113 6.45 4.41 -10.79
N TYR A 114 5.93 4.98 -9.69
CA TYR A 114 4.60 5.57 -9.64
C TYR A 114 4.44 6.70 -10.68
N PHE A 115 5.37 7.65 -10.71
CA PHE A 115 5.30 8.79 -11.64
C PHE A 115 5.49 8.37 -13.10
N GLU A 116 6.38 7.43 -13.39
CA GLU A 116 6.49 6.84 -14.72
C GLU A 116 5.19 6.15 -15.15
N PHE A 117 4.53 5.45 -14.23
CA PHE A 117 3.28 4.76 -14.51
C PHE A 117 2.15 5.78 -14.83
N VAL A 118 2.01 6.84 -14.03
CA VAL A 118 1.06 7.93 -14.28
C VAL A 118 1.38 8.65 -15.60
N GLU A 119 2.66 8.96 -15.85
CA GLU A 119 3.09 9.70 -17.03
C GLU A 119 2.86 8.90 -18.33
N LYS A 120 3.18 7.60 -18.34
CA LYS A 120 2.96 6.72 -19.50
C LYS A 120 1.48 6.61 -19.86
N ASN A 121 0.59 6.59 -18.88
CA ASN A 121 -0.85 6.44 -19.12
C ASN A 121 -1.54 7.78 -19.41
N PHE A 122 -1.19 8.85 -18.70
CA PHE A 122 -1.97 10.09 -18.69
C PHE A 122 -1.15 11.38 -18.82
N GLY A 123 0.15 11.29 -19.11
CA GLY A 123 1.02 12.46 -19.29
C GLY A 123 0.54 13.42 -20.37
N PHE A 124 -0.16 12.91 -21.40
CA PHE A 124 -0.77 13.72 -22.44
C PHE A 124 -1.84 14.69 -21.91
N LEU A 125 -2.54 14.34 -20.83
CA LEU A 125 -3.56 15.20 -20.21
C LEU A 125 -2.91 16.41 -19.54
N ALA A 126 -1.82 16.19 -18.79
CA ALA A 126 -1.07 17.28 -18.17
C ALA A 126 -0.49 18.25 -19.20
N LYS A 127 0.11 17.73 -20.28
CA LYS A 127 0.65 18.55 -21.38
C LYS A 127 -0.44 19.40 -22.03
N GLN A 128 -1.58 18.80 -22.36
CA GLN A 128 -2.70 19.55 -22.95
C GLN A 128 -3.31 20.59 -22.02
N ALA A 129 -3.37 20.32 -20.71
CA ALA A 129 -3.86 21.28 -19.73
C ALA A 129 -2.92 22.50 -19.64
N GLU A 130 -1.61 22.27 -19.63
CA GLU A 130 -0.58 23.30 -19.61
C GLU A 130 -0.61 24.17 -20.89
N GLU A 131 -0.62 23.53 -22.07
CA GLU A 131 -0.69 24.22 -23.37
C GLU A 131 -1.91 25.16 -23.50
N LYS A 132 -3.02 24.79 -22.86
CA LYS A 132 -4.27 25.56 -22.90
C LYS A 132 -4.45 26.50 -21.71
N GLY A 133 -3.51 26.51 -20.75
CA GLY A 133 -3.59 27.33 -19.54
C GLY A 133 -4.75 26.98 -18.61
N TYR A 134 -5.24 25.74 -18.66
CA TYR A 134 -6.32 25.30 -17.77
C TYR A 134 -5.77 24.83 -16.42
N ASP A 135 -6.47 25.17 -15.34
CA ASP A 135 -6.30 24.44 -14.08
C ASP A 135 -6.92 23.03 -14.17
N ALA A 136 -6.57 22.15 -13.22
CA ALA A 136 -6.97 20.75 -13.29
C ALA A 136 -8.50 20.54 -13.22
N ALA A 137 -9.24 21.39 -12.50
CA ALA A 137 -10.69 21.25 -12.36
C ALA A 137 -11.42 21.71 -13.64
N ASN A 138 -10.97 22.83 -14.21
CA ASN A 138 -11.50 23.35 -15.47
C ASN A 138 -11.16 22.43 -16.64
N PHE A 139 -9.93 21.91 -16.69
CA PHE A 139 -9.52 20.93 -17.70
C PHE A 139 -10.34 19.64 -17.60
N ALA A 140 -10.49 19.09 -16.39
CA ALA A 140 -11.28 17.88 -16.16
C ALA A 140 -12.75 18.07 -16.55
N THR A 141 -13.33 19.24 -16.28
CA THR A 141 -14.69 19.57 -16.70
C THR A 141 -14.81 19.52 -18.22
N ALA A 142 -13.89 20.20 -18.93
CA ALA A 142 -13.89 20.23 -20.39
C ALA A 142 -13.70 18.85 -21.01
N ILE A 143 -12.82 18.02 -20.47
CA ILE A 143 -12.62 16.62 -20.91
C ILE A 143 -13.89 15.80 -20.73
N ALA A 144 -14.56 15.95 -19.60
CA ALA A 144 -15.72 15.16 -19.27
C ALA A 144 -17.02 15.62 -19.98
N ASP A 145 -16.96 16.70 -20.76
CA ASP A 145 -18.00 17.11 -21.72
C ASP A 145 -17.77 16.56 -23.13
N ILE A 146 -16.63 15.91 -23.39
CA ILE A 146 -16.30 15.30 -24.69
C ILE A 146 -16.69 13.80 -24.66
N PRO A 147 -17.73 13.36 -25.40
CA PRO A 147 -18.24 11.99 -25.29
C PRO A 147 -17.18 10.90 -25.57
N SER A 148 -16.35 11.09 -26.60
CA SER A 148 -15.30 10.13 -26.96
C SER A 148 -14.22 10.02 -25.87
N ALA A 149 -13.83 11.16 -25.27
CA ALA A 149 -12.87 11.17 -24.17
C ALA A 149 -13.45 10.51 -22.91
N VAL A 150 -14.74 10.70 -22.64
CA VAL A 150 -15.44 10.04 -21.53
C VAL A 150 -15.42 8.52 -21.71
N GLU A 151 -15.72 8.03 -22.90
CA GLU A 151 -15.70 6.60 -23.20
C GLU A 151 -14.29 6.02 -22.99
N GLU A 152 -13.28 6.62 -23.59
CA GLU A 152 -11.89 6.16 -23.52
C GLU A 152 -11.31 6.23 -22.09
N LEU A 153 -11.45 7.37 -21.41
CA LEU A 153 -10.88 7.60 -20.08
C LEU A 153 -11.59 6.82 -18.99
N SER A 154 -12.88 6.52 -19.14
CA SER A 154 -13.60 5.71 -18.15
C SER A 154 -13.09 4.26 -18.14
N VAL A 155 -12.81 3.69 -19.31
CA VAL A 155 -12.29 2.32 -19.45
C VAL A 155 -10.82 2.25 -19.05
N SER A 156 -9.98 3.12 -19.62
CA SER A 156 -8.55 3.15 -19.31
C SER A 156 -8.29 3.54 -17.85
N GLY A 157 -9.07 4.47 -17.30
CA GLY A 157 -9.02 4.86 -15.89
C GLY A 157 -9.29 3.72 -14.92
N SER A 158 -10.33 2.91 -15.20
CA SER A 158 -10.67 1.77 -14.33
C SER A 158 -9.54 0.72 -14.33
N ARG A 159 -9.01 0.39 -15.52
CA ARG A 159 -7.87 -0.53 -15.65
C ARG A 159 -6.59 0.00 -15.00
N PHE A 160 -6.36 1.31 -15.10
CA PHE A 160 -5.22 1.95 -14.47
C PHE A 160 -5.29 1.83 -12.94
N VAL A 161 -6.46 2.07 -12.33
CA VAL A 161 -6.63 1.99 -10.88
C VAL A 161 -6.52 0.55 -10.38
N GLU A 162 -6.99 -0.42 -11.15
CA GLU A 162 -6.79 -1.85 -10.85
C GLU A 162 -5.30 -2.21 -10.81
N ALA A 163 -4.54 -1.87 -11.87
CA ALA A 163 -3.10 -2.08 -11.91
C ALA A 163 -2.32 -1.27 -10.86
N LEU A 164 -2.83 -0.10 -10.49
CA LEU A 164 -2.29 0.71 -9.40
C LEU A 164 -2.50 0.05 -8.03
N GLY A 165 -3.61 -0.69 -7.86
CA GLY A 165 -3.84 -1.55 -6.71
C GLY A 165 -2.76 -2.62 -6.58
N GLU A 166 -2.49 -3.37 -7.66
CA GLU A 166 -1.41 -4.39 -7.67
C GLU A 166 -0.03 -3.80 -7.33
N PHE A 167 0.25 -2.59 -7.83
CA PHE A 167 1.45 -1.85 -7.47
C PHE A 167 1.50 -1.56 -5.96
N TRP A 168 0.44 -0.99 -5.40
CA TRP A 168 0.40 -0.65 -3.97
C TRP A 168 0.34 -1.86 -3.04
N ASP A 169 -0.26 -2.97 -3.45
CA ASP A 169 -0.21 -4.23 -2.71
C ASP A 169 1.23 -4.76 -2.61
N THR A 170 2.03 -4.51 -3.64
CA THR A 170 3.43 -4.96 -3.69
C THR A 170 4.36 -4.07 -2.88
N VAL A 171 4.21 -2.73 -2.96
CA VAL A 171 5.19 -1.78 -2.39
C VAL A 171 4.65 -0.89 -1.26
N GLY A 172 3.37 -0.99 -0.93
CA GLY A 172 2.71 -0.13 0.05
C GLY A 172 3.29 -0.26 1.45
N ASP A 173 3.60 -1.48 1.89
CA ASP A 173 4.32 -1.70 3.17
C ASP A 173 5.69 -1.03 3.17
N SER A 174 6.48 -1.24 2.11
CA SER A 174 7.82 -0.63 1.97
C SER A 174 7.73 0.90 2.05
N SER A 175 6.79 1.51 1.32
CA SER A 175 6.54 2.96 1.36
C SER A 175 6.25 3.43 2.78
N HIS A 176 5.34 2.74 3.47
CA HIS A 176 4.92 3.11 4.82
C HIS A 176 6.05 2.96 5.84
N TYR A 177 6.85 1.89 5.74
CA TYR A 177 7.99 1.65 6.62
C TYR A 177 9.10 2.68 6.43
N HIS A 178 9.42 3.03 5.18
CA HIS A 178 10.35 4.13 4.89
C HIS A 178 9.86 5.45 5.48
N LEU A 179 8.58 5.80 5.31
CA LEU A 179 8.01 7.06 5.82
C LEU A 179 7.97 7.12 7.35
N GLN A 180 7.63 6.02 8.01
CA GLN A 180 7.61 5.94 9.48
C GLN A 180 9.02 6.13 10.07
N ASP A 181 10.03 5.50 9.46
CA ASP A 181 11.41 5.52 9.97
C ASP A 181 12.21 6.75 9.47
N LEU A 182 11.66 7.52 8.53
CA LEU A 182 12.30 8.72 8.00
C LEU A 182 12.51 9.76 9.11
N THR A 183 13.78 10.06 9.39
CA THR A 183 14.18 11.08 10.38
C THR A 183 14.10 12.48 9.78
N ALA A 184 12.88 13.00 9.67
CA ALA A 184 12.56 14.29 9.06
C ALA A 184 11.26 14.86 9.64
N SER A 185 11.08 16.18 9.55
CA SER A 185 9.77 16.80 9.82
C SER A 185 8.82 16.46 8.67
N LYS A 186 7.73 15.75 9.00
CA LYS A 186 6.77 15.24 8.02
C LYS A 186 5.43 15.96 8.17
N ALA A 187 4.87 16.43 7.07
CA ALA A 187 3.49 16.89 7.01
C ALA A 187 2.67 15.94 6.14
N VAL A 188 1.59 15.40 6.70
CA VAL A 188 0.67 14.50 5.97
C VAL A 188 -0.55 15.31 5.55
N PHE A 189 -0.89 15.28 4.27
CA PHE A 189 -2.11 15.90 3.79
C PHE A 189 -3.33 15.02 4.14
N GLY A 190 -4.21 15.54 5.01
CA GLY A 190 -5.44 14.86 5.45
C GLY A 190 -6.74 15.40 4.85
N GLY A 191 -6.68 16.12 3.71
CA GLY A 191 -7.89 16.59 3.03
C GLY A 191 -8.58 15.50 2.19
N ASP A 192 -9.76 15.84 1.65
CA ASP A 192 -10.71 14.89 1.05
C ASP A 192 -10.13 13.98 -0.04
N LEU A 193 -9.64 14.54 -1.16
CA LEU A 193 -9.15 13.74 -2.30
C LEU A 193 -7.71 14.05 -2.70
N PHE A 194 -7.34 15.33 -2.75
CA PHE A 194 -5.98 15.79 -3.05
C PHE A 194 -5.86 17.29 -2.75
N PRO A 195 -4.64 17.85 -2.53
CA PRO A 195 -4.46 19.29 -2.37
C PRO A 195 -5.03 20.12 -3.53
N SER A 196 -5.28 21.40 -3.25
CA SER A 196 -5.89 22.36 -4.19
C SER A 196 -5.24 22.32 -5.57
N TYR A 197 -6.07 22.41 -6.62
CA TYR A 197 -5.63 22.41 -8.02
C TYR A 197 -4.96 23.73 -8.45
N GLN A 198 -5.11 24.79 -7.65
CA GLN A 198 -4.60 26.13 -7.95
C GLN A 198 -3.14 26.33 -7.55
N THR A 199 -2.65 25.64 -6.53
CA THR A 199 -1.30 25.84 -6.00
C THR A 199 -0.69 24.53 -5.53
N ASN A 200 0.55 24.27 -5.94
CA ASN A 200 1.32 23.15 -5.43
C ASN A 200 1.66 23.43 -3.96
N ILE A 201 1.16 22.62 -3.03
CA ILE A 201 1.35 22.90 -1.59
C ILE A 201 2.81 22.77 -1.15
N ALA A 202 3.66 22.11 -1.93
CA ALA A 202 5.09 22.08 -1.66
C ALA A 202 5.73 23.46 -1.76
N SER A 203 5.18 24.38 -2.57
CA SER A 203 5.71 25.74 -2.67
C SER A 203 5.46 26.60 -1.43
N SER A 204 4.56 26.18 -0.53
CA SER A 204 4.28 26.88 0.73
C SER A 204 4.75 26.09 1.95
N VAL A 205 4.38 24.81 2.02
CA VAL A 205 4.68 23.94 3.17
C VAL A 205 6.15 23.52 3.18
N GLY A 206 6.80 23.41 2.01
CA GLY A 206 8.20 23.00 1.90
C GLY A 206 9.20 23.99 2.52
N LEU A 207 8.76 25.20 2.91
CA LEU A 207 9.58 26.13 3.70
C LEU A 207 9.70 25.74 5.18
N TYR A 208 8.78 24.91 5.69
CA TYR A 208 8.65 24.59 7.11
C TYR A 208 8.83 23.10 7.43
N MET A 209 8.65 22.24 6.43
CA MET A 209 8.65 20.79 6.58
C MET A 209 9.63 20.19 5.58
N ASP A 210 10.40 19.19 6.03
CA ASP A 210 11.35 18.47 5.19
C ASP A 210 10.64 17.64 4.11
N THR A 211 9.54 16.97 4.51
CA THR A 211 8.82 16.02 3.64
C THR A 211 7.32 16.21 3.74
N ILE A 212 6.66 16.29 2.60
CA ILE A 212 5.20 16.33 2.47
C ILE A 212 4.72 14.98 1.96
N VAL A 213 3.91 14.31 2.76
CA VAL A 213 3.28 13.04 2.40
C VAL A 213 1.91 13.32 1.82
N LEU A 214 1.72 12.95 0.56
CA LEU A 214 0.47 13.05 -0.16
C LEU A 214 -0.12 11.66 -0.32
N SER A 215 -1.40 11.54 0.00
CA SER A 215 -2.14 10.34 -0.35
C SER A 215 -2.31 10.27 -1.87
N ASP A 216 -2.12 9.08 -2.45
CA ASP A 216 -2.35 8.86 -3.87
C ASP A 216 -3.83 9.13 -4.21
N PRO A 217 -4.13 10.17 -5.02
CA PRO A 217 -5.51 10.55 -5.26
C PRO A 217 -6.27 9.56 -6.12
N PHE A 218 -5.61 8.81 -7.00
CA PHE A 218 -6.25 7.78 -7.80
C PHE A 218 -6.72 6.63 -6.90
N TRP A 219 -5.87 6.20 -5.97
CA TRP A 219 -6.21 5.17 -5.00
C TRP A 219 -7.26 5.62 -3.99
N ASN A 220 -7.15 6.85 -3.46
CA ASN A 220 -8.13 7.41 -2.53
C ASN A 220 -9.54 7.54 -3.14
N SER A 221 -9.61 7.70 -4.46
CA SER A 221 -10.88 7.78 -5.20
C SER A 221 -11.27 6.47 -5.90
N ARG A 222 -10.70 5.31 -5.52
CA ARG A 222 -10.98 4.00 -6.12
C ARG A 222 -12.48 3.68 -6.23
N HIS A 223 -13.26 3.99 -5.20
CA HIS A 223 -14.71 3.79 -5.18
C HIS A 223 -15.45 4.55 -6.29
N ILE A 224 -14.93 5.71 -6.75
CA ILE A 224 -15.48 6.45 -7.89
C ILE A 224 -15.22 5.69 -9.19
N PHE A 225 -14.07 5.04 -9.31
CA PHE A 225 -13.73 4.22 -10.48
C PHE A 225 -14.46 2.88 -10.50
N GLU A 226 -14.89 2.37 -9.34
CA GLU A 226 -15.74 1.19 -9.24
C GLU A 226 -17.20 1.52 -9.55
N HIS A 227 -17.76 2.55 -8.90
CA HIS A 227 -19.21 2.78 -8.87
C HIS A 227 -19.69 4.05 -9.58
N GLY A 228 -18.78 4.96 -9.91
CA GLY A 228 -19.13 6.23 -10.55
C GLY A 228 -19.60 6.07 -11.99
N SER A 229 -20.33 7.07 -12.49
CA SER A 229 -20.68 7.18 -13.91
C SER A 229 -19.44 7.36 -14.77
N ALA A 230 -19.50 6.99 -16.05
CA ALA A 230 -18.39 7.16 -17.00
C ALA A 230 -17.86 8.61 -17.01
N ARG A 231 -18.77 9.59 -16.95
CA ARG A 231 -18.45 11.01 -16.86
C ARG A 231 -17.63 11.34 -15.60
N GLN A 232 -18.00 10.79 -14.44
CA GLN A 232 -17.25 11.00 -13.20
C GLN A 232 -15.86 10.36 -13.26
N LYS A 233 -15.76 9.13 -13.77
CA LYS A 233 -14.46 8.44 -13.94
C LYS A 233 -13.51 9.26 -14.81
N ALA A 234 -13.98 9.72 -15.97
CA ALA A 234 -13.19 10.55 -16.88
C ALA A 234 -12.77 11.88 -16.23
N PHE A 235 -13.69 12.53 -15.51
CA PHE A 235 -13.40 13.76 -14.77
C PHE A 235 -12.28 13.55 -13.75
N TYR A 236 -12.38 12.54 -12.89
CA TYR A 236 -11.41 12.33 -11.82
C TYR A 236 -10.05 11.83 -12.36
N ILE A 237 -10.01 10.98 -13.39
CA ILE A 237 -8.74 10.65 -14.06
C ILE A 237 -8.04 11.91 -14.56
N ALA A 238 -8.75 12.76 -15.32
CA ALA A 238 -8.16 13.96 -15.88
C ALA A 238 -7.70 14.94 -14.79
N LYS A 239 -8.54 15.16 -13.77
CA LYS A 239 -8.21 16.04 -12.64
C LYS A 239 -6.97 15.55 -11.89
N HIS A 240 -6.92 14.26 -11.57
CA HIS A 240 -5.82 13.68 -10.81
C HIS A 240 -4.53 13.63 -11.62
N ALA A 241 -4.56 13.22 -12.89
CA ALA A 241 -3.38 13.22 -13.76
C ALA A 241 -2.73 14.60 -13.85
N VAL A 242 -3.52 15.65 -14.12
CA VAL A 242 -3.01 17.02 -14.20
C VAL A 242 -2.44 17.49 -12.86
N ASN A 243 -3.09 17.16 -11.74
CA ASN A 243 -2.61 17.60 -10.42
C ASN A 243 -1.37 16.84 -9.95
N VAL A 244 -1.37 15.51 -10.07
CA VAL A 244 -0.27 14.65 -9.61
C VAL A 244 1.01 15.01 -10.36
N LEU A 245 0.95 15.13 -11.68
CA LEU A 245 2.14 15.38 -12.50
C LEU A 245 2.81 16.73 -12.21
N LYS A 246 2.14 17.70 -11.58
CA LYS A 246 2.76 18.94 -11.07
C LYS A 246 3.76 18.71 -9.93
N TYR A 247 3.71 17.56 -9.28
CA TYR A 247 4.60 17.19 -8.18
C TYR A 247 5.76 16.30 -8.63
N ARG A 248 5.75 15.83 -9.89
CA ARG A 248 6.70 14.84 -10.41
C ARG A 248 8.13 15.21 -10.11
N ASP A 249 8.56 16.40 -10.53
CA ASP A 249 9.96 16.81 -10.42
C ASP A 249 10.41 16.93 -8.96
N LEU A 250 9.52 17.28 -8.03
CA LEU A 250 9.82 17.31 -6.60
C LEU A 250 9.86 15.91 -5.97
N ALA A 251 9.07 14.97 -6.49
CA ALA A 251 8.92 13.63 -5.93
C ALA A 251 9.98 12.64 -6.44
N ILE A 252 10.52 12.86 -7.64
CA ILE A 252 11.56 11.99 -8.25
C ILE A 252 12.98 12.50 -8.02
N GLU A 253 13.13 13.64 -7.35
CA GLU A 253 14.43 14.20 -7.01
C GLU A 253 15.14 13.34 -5.95
N ASP A 254 16.40 12.99 -6.23
CA ASP A 254 17.17 12.05 -5.42
C ASP A 254 17.81 12.75 -4.22
N MET A 255 17.00 12.97 -3.19
CA MET A 255 17.43 13.62 -1.95
C MET A 255 17.41 12.64 -0.78
N ALA A 256 18.35 12.83 0.16
CA ALA A 256 18.36 12.09 1.42
C ALA A 256 17.06 12.23 2.22
N LYS A 257 16.37 13.38 2.07
CA LYS A 257 15.01 13.61 2.56
C LYS A 257 14.15 14.03 1.36
N PRO A 258 13.21 13.20 0.90
CA PRO A 258 12.37 13.56 -0.23
C PRO A 258 11.46 14.73 0.12
N ILE A 259 11.29 15.68 -0.81
CA ILE A 259 10.44 16.87 -0.59
C ILE A 259 8.96 16.45 -0.57
N VAL A 260 8.56 15.61 -1.52
CA VAL A 260 7.19 15.12 -1.67
C VAL A 260 7.21 13.61 -1.87
N VAL A 261 6.33 12.91 -1.16
CA VAL A 261 6.17 11.46 -1.27
C VAL A 261 4.70 11.12 -1.47
N PHE A 262 4.42 10.26 -2.43
CA PHE A 262 3.09 9.69 -2.63
C PHE A 262 3.01 8.31 -1.97
N SER A 263 1.95 8.07 -1.22
CA SER A 263 1.70 6.79 -0.56
C SER A 263 0.20 6.50 -0.58
N PRO A 264 -0.23 5.23 -0.65
CA PRO A 264 -1.63 4.90 -0.45
C PRO A 264 -2.02 5.31 0.97
N PHE A 265 -3.21 5.88 1.11
CA PHE A 265 -3.77 6.14 2.43
C PHE A 265 -4.10 4.80 3.10
N ARG A 266 -3.50 4.54 4.26
CA ARG A 266 -3.98 3.49 5.15
C ARG A 266 -5.03 4.10 6.05
N SER A 267 -6.29 3.69 5.86
CA SER A 267 -7.27 3.90 6.91
C SER A 267 -6.77 3.21 8.18
N SER A 268 -7.01 3.84 9.33
CA SER A 268 -6.83 3.17 10.62
C SER A 268 -7.81 2.02 10.83
N VAL A 269 -8.82 1.93 9.96
CA VAL A 269 -9.79 0.82 9.89
C VAL A 269 -9.21 -0.20 8.93
N ASP A 270 -8.90 -1.37 9.47
CA ASP A 270 -8.50 -2.55 8.70
C ASP A 270 -9.66 -2.97 7.78
N GLU A 271 -9.40 -3.53 6.59
CA GLU A 271 -10.48 -4.05 5.74
C GLU A 271 -11.25 -5.18 6.45
N ASP A 272 -10.56 -5.93 7.31
CA ASP A 272 -11.17 -6.90 8.22
C ASP A 272 -12.07 -6.23 9.27
N GLU A 273 -11.68 -5.05 9.77
CA GLU A 273 -12.49 -4.26 10.70
C GLU A 273 -13.71 -3.65 9.98
N GLU A 274 -13.57 -3.19 8.73
CA GLU A 274 -14.67 -2.72 7.91
C GLU A 274 -15.68 -3.85 7.64
N ASN A 275 -15.20 -5.04 7.26
CA ASN A 275 -16.03 -6.22 7.04
C ASN A 275 -16.71 -6.69 8.33
N PHE A 276 -16.00 -6.65 9.47
CA PHE A 276 -16.55 -6.92 10.79
C PHE A 276 -17.66 -5.92 11.15
N LEU A 277 -17.42 -4.61 11.00
CA LEU A 277 -18.42 -3.56 11.26
C LEU A 277 -19.64 -3.69 10.34
N LYS A 278 -19.45 -4.01 9.05
CA LYS A 278 -20.54 -4.31 8.11
C LYS A 278 -21.35 -5.53 8.56
N SER A 279 -20.68 -6.59 9.03
CA SER A 279 -21.35 -7.80 9.49
C SER A 279 -22.22 -7.56 10.74
N ILE A 280 -21.72 -6.77 11.70
CA ILE A 280 -22.48 -6.38 12.90
C ILE A 280 -23.69 -5.53 12.50
N THR A 281 -23.48 -4.53 11.63
CA THR A 281 -24.56 -3.63 11.20
C THR A 281 -25.67 -4.38 10.44
N THR A 282 -25.31 -5.40 9.66
CA THR A 282 -26.28 -6.24 8.94
C THR A 282 -27.02 -7.19 9.87
N ALA A 283 -26.36 -7.68 10.92
CA ALA A 283 -26.96 -8.54 11.94
C ALA A 283 -27.93 -7.77 12.86
N ASP A 284 -27.62 -6.52 13.19
CA ASP A 284 -28.48 -5.63 14.00
C ASP A 284 -29.65 -5.02 13.20
N GLY A 285 -29.56 -5.04 11.86
CA GLY A 285 -30.58 -4.52 10.94
C GLY A 285 -31.69 -5.51 10.56
N LEU A 286 -31.66 -6.74 11.06
CA LEU A 286 -32.65 -7.81 10.87
C LEU A 286 -33.40 -8.10 12.17
#